data_AF-A0A4Q8QG82-F1
#
_entry.id   AF-A0A4Q8QG82-F1
#
_cell.length_a   1.000
_cell.length_b   1.000
_cell.length_c   1.000
_cell.angle_alpha   90.00
_cell.angle_beta   90.00
_cell.angle_gamma   90.00
#
_symmetry.space_group_name_H-M   'P 1'
#
loop_
_entity.id
_entity.type
_entity.pdbx_description
1 polymer ?
#
loop_
_entity_poly.entity_id
_entity_poly.type
_entity_poly.pdbx_seq_one_letter_code
_entity_poly.pdbx_strand_id
1 'polypeptide(L)'
;MKNAVLALFGVLSLVAQGQNQELEKLRLIENSVHIEEPKGILPHTRQLKPLDSLVLITFSKTTGELLEHKMITKGTLIRDLDLNQFQYYYFVVLIDRTAIFYMD
;
A
#
# COMPACT_ATOMS: atom_id res chain seq x y z
N MET A 1 -48.57 -1.63 21.57
CA MET A 1 -47.26 -2.30 21.35
C MET A 1 -46.90 -2.32 19.86
N LYS A 2 -46.82 -1.16 19.18
CA LYS A 2 -46.47 -1.09 17.75
C LYS A 2 -45.28 -0.16 17.43
N ASN A 3 -44.81 0.62 18.41
CA ASN A 3 -43.84 1.69 18.16
C ASN A 3 -42.41 1.37 18.60
N ALA A 4 -42.18 0.23 19.28
CA ALA A 4 -40.85 -0.14 19.80
C ALA A 4 -40.00 -0.95 18.80
N VAL A 5 -40.62 -1.57 17.79
CA VAL A 5 -39.92 -2.45 16.84
C VAL A 5 -39.22 -1.66 15.73
N LEU A 6 -39.71 -0.46 15.41
CA LEU A 6 -39.12 0.41 14.38
C LEU A 6 -37.83 1.10 14.82
N ALA A 7 -37.64 1.34 16.13
CA ALA A 7 -36.43 1.98 16.64
C ALA A 7 -35.20 1.03 16.61
N LEU A 8 -35.41 -0.28 16.72
CA LEU A 8 -34.31 -1.25 16.76
C LEU A 8 -33.68 -1.50 15.38
N PHE A 9 -34.47 -1.40 14.30
CA PHE A 9 -33.97 -1.50 12.92
C PHE A 9 -33.20 -0.25 12.44
N GLY A 10 -33.57 0.93 12.94
CA GLY A 10 -32.89 2.18 12.60
C GLY A 10 -31.46 2.25 13.16
N VAL A 11 -31.23 1.72 14.37
CA VAL A 11 -29.91 1.75 15.01
C VAL A 11 -28.96 0.72 14.40
N LEU A 12 -29.44 -0.47 14.01
CA LEU A 12 -28.61 -1.49 13.37
C LEU A 12 -28.08 -1.09 11.99
N SER A 13 -28.82 -0.23 11.27
CA SER A 13 -28.42 0.26 9.95
C SER A 13 -27.24 1.24 10.01
N LEU A 14 -27.17 2.06 11.08
CA LEU A 14 -26.11 3.05 11.28
C LEU A 14 -24.78 2.43 11.72
N VAL A 15 -24.82 1.33 12.49
CA VAL A 15 -23.60 0.64 12.95
C VAL A 15 -22.95 -0.15 11.81
N ALA A 16 -23.76 -0.72 10.89
CA ALA A 16 -23.25 -1.46 9.73
C ALA A 16 -22.52 -0.57 8.71
N GLN A 17 -22.93 0.70 8.56
CA GLN A 17 -22.25 1.62 7.64
C GLN A 17 -20.88 2.07 8.14
N GLY A 18 -20.67 2.16 9.46
CA GLY A 18 -19.38 2.51 10.06
C GLY A 18 -18.31 1.44 9.85
N GLN A 19 -18.67 0.15 9.92
CA GLN A 19 -17.73 -0.96 9.68
C GLN A 19 -17.28 -1.08 8.22
N ASN A 20 -18.15 -0.75 7.26
CA ASN A 20 -17.77 -0.79 5.83
C ASN A 20 -16.74 0.29 5.46
N GLN A 21 -16.77 1.46 6.10
CA GLN A 21 -15.82 2.54 5.83
C GLN A 21 -14.40 2.25 6.35
N GLU A 22 -14.25 1.44 7.40
CA GLU A 22 -12.93 0.97 7.83
C GLU A 22 -12.38 -0.13 6.92
N LEU A 23 -13.25 -1.00 6.38
CA LEU A 23 -12.89 -2.01 5.39
C LEU A 23 -12.43 -1.40 4.06
N GLU A 24 -13.03 -0.29 3.61
CA GLU A 24 -12.58 0.44 2.40
C GLU A 24 -11.17 1.05 2.56
N LYS A 25 -10.72 1.32 3.79
CA LYS A 25 -9.37 1.85 4.06
C LYS A 25 -8.30 0.77 4.04
N LEU A 26 -8.69 -0.49 4.19
CA LEU A 26 -7.84 -1.64 3.90
C LEU A 26 -8.04 -1.98 2.43
N ARG A 27 -7.37 -1.25 1.52
CA ARG A 27 -7.15 -1.80 0.18
C ARG A 27 -6.39 -3.11 0.37
N LEU A 28 -7.12 -4.21 0.29
CA LEU A 28 -6.56 -5.55 0.43
C LEU A 28 -5.47 -5.70 -0.61
N ILE A 29 -4.25 -5.98 -0.15
CA ILE A 29 -3.19 -6.46 -1.01
C ILE A 29 -3.64 -7.86 -1.44
N GLU A 30 -3.94 -8.00 -2.71
CA GLU A 30 -4.44 -9.25 -3.31
C GLU A 30 -3.30 -10.08 -3.89
N ASN A 31 -2.21 -9.42 -4.31
CA ASN A 31 -1.08 -10.07 -4.95
C ASN A 31 0.24 -9.63 -4.32
N SER A 32 1.23 -10.52 -4.33
CA SER A 32 2.62 -10.19 -3.99
C SER A 32 3.57 -10.63 -5.09
N VAL A 33 4.60 -9.83 -5.32
CA VAL A 33 5.69 -10.12 -6.26
C VAL A 33 7.01 -9.89 -5.54
N HIS A 34 7.94 -10.83 -5.67
CA HIS A 34 9.29 -10.67 -5.15
C HIS A 34 10.24 -10.44 -6.32
N ILE A 35 11.09 -9.42 -6.20
CA ILE A 35 12.10 -9.06 -7.20
C ILE A 35 13.49 -9.26 -6.61
N GLU A 36 14.42 -9.74 -7.43
CA GLU A 36 15.80 -10.04 -7.00
C GLU A 36 16.69 -8.79 -6.93
N GLU A 37 16.37 -7.77 -7.75
CA GLU A 37 17.10 -6.51 -7.78
C GLU A 37 16.12 -5.33 -7.75
N PRO A 38 16.53 -4.15 -7.23
CA PRO A 38 15.68 -2.97 -7.11
C PRO A 38 15.00 -2.58 -8.43
N LYS A 39 15.73 -2.64 -9.55
CA LYS A 39 15.24 -2.28 -10.88
C LYS A 39 14.23 -3.28 -11.45
N GLY A 40 14.10 -4.46 -10.84
CA GLY A 40 13.06 -5.44 -11.15
C GLY A 40 11.64 -4.90 -10.98
N ILE A 41 11.45 -3.77 -10.27
CA ILE A 41 10.15 -3.11 -10.14
C ILE A 41 9.69 -2.39 -11.43
N LEU A 42 10.62 -2.02 -12.32
CA LEU A 42 10.31 -1.17 -13.48
C LEU A 42 9.20 -1.73 -14.39
N PRO A 43 9.17 -3.04 -14.75
CA PRO A 43 8.07 -3.63 -15.51
C PRO A 43 6.69 -3.42 -14.87
N HIS A 44 6.60 -3.46 -13.54
CA HIS A 44 5.36 -3.30 -12.79
C HIS A 44 4.86 -1.85 -12.73
N THR A 45 5.72 -0.88 -13.05
CA THR A 45 5.35 0.55 -13.08
C THR A 45 5.01 1.05 -14.49
N ARG A 46 5.07 0.20 -15.52
CA ARG A 46 4.94 0.63 -16.94
C ARG A 46 3.63 1.35 -17.23
N GLN A 47 2.52 0.87 -16.65
CA GLN A 47 1.18 1.40 -16.89
C GLN A 47 0.88 2.69 -16.10
N LEU A 48 1.72 3.01 -15.11
CA LEU A 48 1.56 4.20 -14.27
C LEU A 48 2.07 5.46 -14.97
N LYS A 49 1.39 6.58 -14.76
CA LYS A 49 1.85 7.92 -15.15
C LYS A 49 2.89 8.44 -14.15
N PRO A 50 3.77 9.38 -14.54
CA PRO A 50 4.81 9.90 -13.65
C PRO A 50 4.31 10.45 -12.31
N LEU A 51 3.10 11.02 -12.28
CA LEU A 51 2.50 11.63 -11.09
C LEU A 51 1.58 10.67 -10.30
N ASP A 52 1.39 9.43 -10.76
CA ASP A 52 0.57 8.46 -10.04
C ASP A 52 1.22 8.14 -8.70
N SER A 53 0.39 8.12 -7.66
CA SER A 53 0.82 7.91 -6.28
C SER A 53 0.96 6.43 -5.94
N LEU A 54 1.99 6.12 -5.17
CA LEU A 54 2.38 4.79 -4.72
C LEU A 54 2.69 4.87 -3.23
N VAL A 55 2.57 3.75 -2.54
CA VAL A 55 3.09 3.64 -1.16
C VAL A 55 4.48 3.03 -1.24
N LEU A 56 5.47 3.66 -0.61
CA LEU A 56 6.80 3.11 -0.39
C LEU A 56 6.99 2.88 1.11
N ILE A 57 7.39 1.65 1.44
CA ILE A 57 7.80 1.25 2.77
C ILE A 57 9.25 0.79 2.68
N THR A 58 10.14 1.33 3.51
CA THR A 58 11.56 0.95 3.52
C THR A 58 11.99 0.42 4.86
N PHE A 59 12.91 -0.55 4.84
CA PHE A 59 13.49 -1.15 6.03
C PHE A 59 15.00 -1.14 5.93
N SER A 60 15.68 -1.02 7.07
CA SER A 60 17.13 -1.15 7.16
C SER A 60 17.54 -2.59 6.88
N LYS A 61 18.48 -2.81 5.95
CA LYS A 61 19.05 -4.17 5.76
C LYS A 61 19.87 -4.62 6.98
N THR A 62 20.49 -3.68 7.67
CA THR A 62 21.37 -3.96 8.81
C THR A 62 20.59 -4.33 10.07
N THR A 63 19.47 -3.65 10.33
CA THR A 63 18.71 -3.79 11.58
C THR A 63 17.33 -4.41 11.41
N GLY A 64 16.81 -4.48 10.19
CA GLY A 64 15.44 -4.90 9.90
C GLY A 64 14.38 -3.88 10.30
N GLU A 65 14.76 -2.74 10.88
CA GLU A 65 13.84 -1.74 11.38
C GLU A 65 13.14 -1.01 10.24
N LEU A 66 11.86 -0.69 10.46
CA LEU A 66 11.10 0.20 9.60
C LEU A 66 11.75 1.59 9.60
N LEU A 67 12.11 2.08 8.42
CA LEU A 67 12.71 3.41 8.25
C LEU A 67 11.67 4.42 7.81
N GLU A 68 10.92 4.12 6.75
CA GLU A 68 9.92 5.02 6.22
C GLU A 68 8.66 4.28 5.78
N HIS A 69 7.52 4.96 5.90
CA HIS A 69 6.26 4.61 5.26
C HIS A 69 5.66 5.91 4.71
N LYS A 70 5.66 6.07 3.39
CA LYS A 70 5.25 7.33 2.76
C LYS A 70 4.59 7.12 1.40
N MET A 71 3.77 8.10 1.01
CA MET A 71 3.28 8.22 -0.35
C MET A 71 4.36 8.88 -1.23
N ILE A 72 4.66 8.27 -2.37
CA ILE A 72 5.56 8.83 -3.39
C ILE A 72 4.88 8.81 -4.76
N THR A 73 5.47 9.44 -5.76
CA THR A 73 5.05 9.28 -7.16
C THR A 73 5.92 8.26 -7.89
N LYS A 74 5.45 7.73 -9.03
CA LYS A 74 6.29 6.95 -9.95
C LYS A 74 7.60 7.68 -10.29
N GLY A 75 7.52 8.97 -10.57
CA GLY A 75 8.71 9.78 -10.91
C GLY A 75 9.74 9.80 -9.78
N THR A 76 9.28 9.96 -8.54
CA THR A 76 10.15 9.89 -7.36
C THR A 76 10.75 8.50 -7.20
N LEU A 77 9.96 7.44 -7.35
CA LEU A 77 10.46 6.05 -7.27
C LEU A 77 11.59 5.80 -8.29
N ILE A 78 11.38 6.18 -9.55
CA ILE A 78 12.39 6.00 -10.62
C ILE A 78 13.67 6.77 -10.29
N ARG A 79 13.54 8.04 -9.86
CA ARG A 79 14.69 8.85 -9.45
C ARG A 79 15.44 8.21 -8.29
N ASP A 80 14.74 7.70 -7.28
CA ASP A 80 15.37 7.09 -6.11
C ASP A 80 16.06 5.76 -6.45
N LEU A 81 15.49 4.97 -7.39
CA LEU A 81 16.12 3.79 -7.97
C LEU A 81 17.43 4.14 -8.71
N ASP A 82 17.45 5.24 -9.46
CA ASP A 82 18.63 5.65 -10.22
C ASP A 82 19.75 6.22 -9.33
N LEU A 83 19.39 6.98 -8.30
CA LEU A 83 20.36 7.64 -7.42
C LEU A 83 21.00 6.67 -6.41
N ASN A 84 20.19 5.85 -5.74
CA ASN A 84 20.64 5.12 -4.56
C ASN A 84 20.55 3.60 -4.72
N GLN A 85 19.83 3.11 -5.74
CA GLN A 85 19.59 1.68 -6.01
C GLN A 85 19.19 0.87 -4.76
N PHE A 86 18.61 1.52 -3.74
CA PHE A 86 18.25 0.91 -2.45
C PHE A 86 19.35 -0.02 -1.87
N GLN A 87 20.63 0.36 -2.02
CA GLN A 87 21.76 -0.50 -1.63
C GLN A 87 21.72 -0.91 -0.15
N TYR A 88 21.27 0.00 0.72
CA TYR A 88 21.23 -0.18 2.18
C TYR A 88 19.85 -0.53 2.73
N TYR A 89 18.84 -0.64 1.86
CA TYR A 89 17.43 -0.72 2.26
C TYR A 89 16.71 -1.86 1.55
N TYR A 90 15.90 -2.59 2.30
CA TYR A 90 14.80 -3.35 1.71
C TYR A 90 13.64 -2.39 1.41
N PHE A 91 12.80 -2.75 0.45
CA PHE A 91 11.58 -1.99 0.23
C PHE A 91 10.38 -2.85 -0.14
N VAL A 92 9.21 -2.30 0.16
CA VAL A 92 7.93 -2.74 -0.36
C VAL A 92 7.28 -1.55 -1.05
N VAL A 93 6.89 -1.72 -2.31
CA VAL A 93 6.08 -0.74 -3.03
C VAL A 93 4.70 -1.31 -3.26
N LEU A 94 3.68 -0.57 -2.85
CA LEU A 94 2.29 -0.92 -3.12
C LEU A 94 1.84 -0.22 -4.40
N ILE A 95 1.50 -1.03 -5.40
CA ILE A 95 0.96 -0.59 -6.68
C ILE A 95 -0.42 -1.22 -6.83
N ASP A 96 -1.44 -0.38 -6.76
CA ASP A 96 -2.85 -0.80 -6.76
C ASP A 96 -3.13 -1.82 -5.63
N ARG A 97 -3.36 -3.10 -5.97
CA ARG A 97 -3.56 -4.21 -5.02
C ARG A 97 -2.39 -5.19 -4.97
N THR A 98 -1.24 -4.79 -5.50
CA THR A 98 -0.03 -5.62 -5.55
C THR A 98 1.05 -5.02 -4.65
N ALA A 99 1.63 -5.85 -3.78
CA ALA A 99 2.83 -5.50 -3.04
C ALA A 99 4.06 -6.09 -3.72
N ILE A 100 5.02 -5.23 -4.05
CA ILE A 100 6.27 -5.62 -4.71
C ILE A 100 7.39 -5.52 -3.68
N PHE A 101 8.00 -6.66 -3.38
CA PHE A 101 9.01 -6.83 -2.34
C PHE A 101 10.40 -6.93 -2.96
N TYR A 102 11.32 -6.10 -2.49
CA TYR A 102 12.75 -6.28 -2.66
C TYR A 102 13.38 -6.59 -1.30
N MET A 103 13.70 -7.87 -1.10
CA MET A 103 14.28 -8.43 0.13
C MET A 103 15.31 -9.50 -0.24
N ASP A 104 16.54 -9.08 -0.57
CA ASP A 104 17.71 -9.94 -0.82
C ASP A 104 18.33 -10.55 0.45
#